data_AF-A0A369S2E1-F1
#
_entry.id   AF-A0A369S2E1-F1
#
_cell.length_a   1.000
_cell.length_b   1.000
_cell.length_c   1.000
_cell.angle_alpha   90.00
_cell.angle_beta   90.00
_cell.angle_gamma   90.00
#
_symmetry.space_group_name_H-M   'P 1'
#
loop_
_entity.id
_entity.type
_entity.pdbx_description
1 polymer ?
#
loop_
_entity_poly.entity_id
_entity_poly.type
_entity_poly.pdbx_seq_one_letter_code
_entity_poly.pdbx_strand_id
1 'polypeptide(L)'
;MECRPYFVNKLKKVYICPVCNEVMTEPFLFSSCDHSSCKSCLQQLLRDRQPCPVDGINIVEEECEVDTELQQRIAKLQVQCANRNIGCVWQGTYNQFQRHLSDECKFQSIQCPHNCGERINDCSLDDHVQNHCQYRIIRCQFCENRIEARNMESHWDQCDEFPVQCPIDHECDEVPRGKLQEHIDSQCQYVIVDCPFQKDGCNYRAERGSMKKHFRKDAINHLILLKSLLDRQRDKVAQQHEIIAEQCKKIMELKKSMDTSYVWRINKFSQKLDNARHSKSHSILISDPFYSHRHGYKLCALMYPNGDGNGKSTHVSIFVHLLKGEYDGVLSWPYEHKTTFELVDQSDNVSDRENISYSIIPEYTAANAKFFSRPENDANLSFGSSTFVSHKVLQDRRYIKDDTFYVKIVLQRNISH
;
A
#
# COMPACT_ATOMS: atom_id res chain seq x y z
N MET A 1 -47.80 9.32 35.17
CA MET A 1 -48.52 10.04 36.24
C MET A 1 -48.90 11.38 35.68
N GLU A 2 -50.19 11.65 35.51
CA GLU A 2 -50.67 12.96 35.09
C GLU A 2 -50.46 13.94 36.25
N CYS A 3 -49.64 14.98 36.05
CA CYS A 3 -49.42 16.03 37.05
C CYS A 3 -50.69 16.86 37.20
N ARG A 4 -51.35 16.77 38.35
CA ARG A 4 -52.61 17.48 38.63
C ARG A 4 -52.35 18.87 39.21
N PRO A 5 -53.07 19.92 38.77
CA PRO A 5 -52.90 21.27 39.31
C PRO A 5 -53.51 21.41 40.70
N TYR A 6 -53.03 22.40 41.47
CA TYR A 6 -53.64 22.79 42.75
C TYR A 6 -54.65 23.92 42.54
N PHE A 7 -55.90 23.74 42.94
CA PHE A 7 -56.92 24.78 42.82
C PHE A 7 -56.78 25.83 43.92
N VAL A 8 -56.78 27.11 43.53
CA VAL A 8 -56.62 28.25 44.47
C VAL A 8 -57.83 28.39 45.39
N ASN A 9 -59.03 28.20 44.83
CA ASN A 9 -60.29 28.30 45.55
C ASN A 9 -60.89 26.92 45.80
N LYS A 10 -61.64 26.78 46.91
CA LYS A 10 -62.42 25.58 47.18
C LYS A 10 -63.40 25.33 46.03
N LEU A 11 -63.26 24.18 45.38
CA LEU A 11 -64.12 23.80 44.27
C LEU A 11 -65.57 23.61 44.73
N LYS A 12 -66.49 24.23 43.98
CA LYS A 12 -67.92 23.96 44.13
C LYS A 12 -68.21 22.56 43.56
N LYS A 13 -69.15 21.83 44.17
CA LYS A 13 -69.55 20.48 43.73
C LYS A 13 -69.95 20.42 42.24
N VAL A 14 -70.49 21.51 41.69
CA VAL A 14 -70.85 21.64 40.27
C VAL A 14 -69.68 21.43 39.29
N TYR A 15 -68.43 21.63 39.72
CA TYR A 15 -67.25 21.41 38.87
C TYR A 15 -66.69 19.99 38.95
N ILE A 16 -67.19 19.18 39.90
CA ILE A 16 -66.68 17.85 40.22
C ILE A 16 -67.58 16.82 39.56
N CYS A 17 -66.99 15.90 38.80
CA CYS A 17 -67.72 14.81 38.20
C CYS A 17 -68.28 13.88 39.29
N PRO A 18 -69.58 13.53 39.24
CA PRO A 18 -70.19 12.64 40.23
C PRO A 18 -69.71 11.18 40.13
N VAL A 19 -69.00 10.82 39.04
CA VAL A 19 -68.49 9.46 38.80
C VAL A 19 -67.04 9.31 39.24
N CYS A 20 -66.12 10.12 38.69
CA CYS A 20 -64.70 10.01 39.01
C CYS A 20 -64.26 10.86 40.22
N ASN A 21 -65.14 11.71 40.75
CA ASN A 21 -64.86 12.64 41.85
C ASN A 21 -63.70 13.63 41.58
N GLU A 22 -63.30 13.79 40.31
CA GLU A 22 -62.32 14.77 39.86
C GLU A 22 -63.00 15.96 39.16
N VAL A 23 -62.25 17.03 38.90
CA VAL A 23 -62.76 18.14 38.08
C VAL A 23 -63.12 17.64 36.69
N MET A 24 -64.30 18.03 36.20
CA MET A 24 -64.79 17.51 34.94
C MET A 24 -63.88 17.89 33.78
N THR A 25 -63.44 16.88 33.03
CA THR A 25 -62.71 17.02 31.77
C THR A 25 -63.68 16.73 30.62
N GLU A 26 -63.83 17.69 29.70
CA GLU A 26 -64.87 17.67 28.65
C GLU A 26 -66.26 17.35 29.24
N PRO A 27 -66.88 18.28 30.00
CA PRO A 27 -68.17 18.03 30.65
C PRO A 27 -69.30 17.87 29.62
N PHE A 28 -70.16 16.88 29.83
CA PHE A 28 -71.39 16.66 29.09
C PHE A 28 -72.60 16.84 30.01
N LEU A 29 -73.57 17.64 29.58
CA LEU A 29 -74.84 17.92 30.27
C LEU A 29 -75.88 16.88 29.86
N PHE A 30 -76.60 16.34 30.83
CA PHE A 30 -77.74 15.48 30.59
C PHE A 30 -79.01 16.34 30.49
N SER A 31 -79.63 16.45 29.32
CA SER A 31 -80.84 17.29 29.19
C SER A 31 -82.04 16.73 29.96
N SER A 32 -82.03 15.42 30.27
CA SER A 32 -83.05 14.77 31.09
C SER A 32 -82.99 15.17 32.58
N CYS A 33 -81.83 15.64 33.03
CA CYS A 33 -81.59 16.07 34.40
C CYS A 33 -80.36 16.96 34.42
N ASP A 34 -80.49 18.28 34.62
CA ASP A 34 -79.47 19.35 34.50
C ASP A 34 -78.13 19.14 35.28
N HIS A 35 -77.47 18.01 35.05
CA HIS A 35 -76.33 17.45 35.73
C HIS A 35 -75.31 17.06 34.67
N SER A 36 -74.03 17.26 34.99
CA SER A 36 -72.94 17.07 34.04
C SER A 36 -71.92 16.04 34.53
N SER A 37 -71.25 15.35 33.59
CA SER A 37 -70.14 14.42 33.89
C SER A 37 -69.01 14.51 32.85
N CYS A 38 -67.82 13.99 33.14
CA CYS A 38 -66.75 13.90 32.13
C CYS A 38 -67.20 13.03 30.95
N LYS A 39 -66.72 13.32 29.74
CA LYS A 39 -66.95 12.47 28.56
C LYS A 39 -66.64 10.99 28.79
N SER A 40 -65.49 10.68 29.40
CA SER A 40 -65.09 9.30 29.70
C SER A 40 -66.04 8.62 30.72
N CYS A 41 -66.56 9.39 31.67
CA CYS A 41 -67.52 8.93 32.67
C CYS A 41 -68.92 8.75 32.08
N LEU A 42 -69.37 9.64 31.21
CA LEU A 42 -70.63 9.49 30.46
C LEU A 42 -70.61 8.19 29.64
N GLN A 43 -69.52 7.97 28.90
CA GLN A 43 -69.36 6.73 28.13
C GLN A 43 -69.41 5.47 29.00
N GLN A 44 -68.94 5.55 30.25
CA GLN A 44 -69.07 4.45 31.20
C GLN A 44 -70.51 4.26 31.68
N LEU A 45 -71.21 5.34 32.05
CA LEU A 45 -72.60 5.28 32.50
C LEU A 45 -73.55 4.73 31.42
N LEU A 46 -73.37 5.12 30.16
CA LEU A 46 -74.16 4.61 29.03
C LEU A 46 -73.88 3.13 28.74
N ARG A 47 -72.61 2.71 28.78
CA ARG A 47 -72.23 1.30 28.63
C ARG A 47 -72.86 0.42 29.71
N ASP A 48 -72.83 0.90 30.95
CA ASP A 48 -73.31 0.16 32.13
C ASP A 48 -74.82 0.35 32.39
N ARG A 49 -75.52 1.08 31.50
CA ARG A 49 -76.94 1.45 31.60
C ARG A 49 -77.33 1.99 32.97
N GLN A 50 -76.45 2.82 33.56
CA GLN A 50 -76.68 3.40 34.87
C GLN A 50 -77.47 4.70 34.75
N PRO A 51 -78.44 4.94 35.66
CA PRO A 51 -79.09 6.24 35.76
C PRO A 51 -78.11 7.30 36.28
N CYS A 52 -78.50 8.57 36.18
CA CYS A 52 -77.76 9.70 36.71
C CYS A 52 -77.38 9.45 38.19
N PRO A 53 -76.09 9.48 38.55
CA PRO A 53 -75.64 9.22 39.92
C PRO A 53 -76.10 10.27 40.95
N VAL A 54 -76.66 11.40 40.51
CA VAL A 54 -77.07 12.51 41.39
C VAL A 54 -78.54 12.40 41.80
N ASP A 55 -79.44 12.04 40.88
CA ASP A 55 -80.90 12.05 41.09
C ASP A 55 -81.62 10.77 40.64
N GLY A 56 -80.92 9.82 40.00
CA GLY A 56 -81.48 8.55 39.56
C GLY A 56 -82.30 8.61 38.27
N ILE A 57 -82.27 9.71 37.53
CA ILE A 57 -82.98 9.84 36.24
C ILE A 57 -82.20 9.10 35.14
N ASN A 58 -82.90 8.36 34.27
CA ASN A 58 -82.25 7.66 33.16
C ASN A 58 -81.63 8.64 32.16
N ILE A 59 -80.40 8.37 31.77
CA ILE A 59 -79.65 9.19 30.81
C ILE A 59 -79.96 8.68 29.40
N VAL A 60 -80.37 9.57 28.50
CA VAL A 60 -80.59 9.29 27.08
C VAL A 60 -79.42 9.89 26.29
N GLU A 61 -78.68 9.04 25.56
CA GLU A 61 -77.44 9.45 24.86
C GLU A 61 -77.68 10.59 23.86
N GLU A 62 -78.80 10.56 23.15
CA GLU A 62 -79.19 11.55 22.13
C GLU A 62 -79.53 12.93 22.74
N GLU A 63 -79.82 12.98 24.04
CA GLU A 63 -80.13 14.20 24.79
C GLU A 63 -78.92 14.70 25.59
N CYS A 64 -77.74 14.11 25.39
CA CYS A 64 -76.50 14.53 26.04
C CYS A 64 -75.69 15.45 25.13
N GLU A 65 -75.41 16.66 25.59
CA GLU A 65 -74.65 17.65 24.82
C GLU A 65 -73.39 18.06 25.59
N VAL A 66 -72.40 18.61 24.87
CA VAL A 66 -71.21 19.19 25.52
C VAL A 66 -71.65 20.42 26.31
N ASP A 67 -71.37 20.41 27.61
CA ASP A 67 -71.66 21.52 28.50
C ASP A 67 -70.63 22.63 28.30
N THR A 68 -70.80 23.40 27.22
CA THR A 68 -69.86 24.45 26.83
C THR A 68 -69.76 25.55 27.89
N GLU A 69 -70.86 25.86 28.59
CA GLU A 69 -70.87 26.85 29.66
C GLU A 69 -70.03 26.38 30.85
N LEU A 70 -70.25 25.14 31.33
CA LEU A 70 -69.47 24.56 32.42
C LEU A 70 -68.01 24.37 32.02
N GLN A 71 -67.73 23.97 30.78
CA GLN A 71 -66.36 23.85 30.26
C GLN A 71 -65.64 25.20 30.28
N GLN A 72 -66.29 26.29 29.85
CA GLN A 72 -65.71 27.64 29.92
C GLN A 72 -65.50 28.10 31.37
N ARG A 73 -66.40 27.75 32.27
CA ARG A 73 -66.27 28.05 33.71
C ARG A 73 -65.12 27.28 34.35
N ILE A 74 -64.95 26.00 34.02
CA ILE A 74 -63.84 25.15 34.46
C ILE A 74 -62.52 25.67 33.90
N ALA A 75 -62.48 26.02 32.61
CA ALA A 75 -61.31 26.57 31.93
C ALA A 75 -60.77 27.85 32.61
N LYS A 76 -61.65 28.66 33.22
CA LYS A 76 -61.31 29.91 33.93
C LYS A 76 -60.94 29.72 35.41
N LEU A 77 -61.04 28.49 35.95
CA LEU A 77 -60.67 28.22 37.33
C LEU A 77 -59.21 28.57 37.57
N GLN A 78 -58.96 29.26 38.68
CA GLN A 78 -57.61 29.63 39.09
C GLN A 78 -56.89 28.44 39.70
N VAL A 79 -55.75 28.10 39.12
CA VAL A 79 -54.90 27.00 39.53
C VAL A 79 -53.46 27.43 39.71
N GLN A 80 -52.74 26.66 40.52
CA GLN A 80 -51.31 26.75 40.74
C GLN A 80 -50.66 25.49 40.17
N CYS A 81 -49.40 25.64 39.73
CA CYS A 81 -48.67 24.53 39.15
C CYS A 81 -48.56 23.34 40.12
N ALA A 82 -48.64 22.11 39.59
CA ALA A 82 -48.38 20.87 40.35
C ALA A 82 -47.00 20.90 41.03
N ASN A 83 -46.03 21.59 40.43
CA ASN A 83 -44.67 21.75 40.91
C ASN A 83 -44.50 22.90 41.92
N ARG A 84 -45.59 23.43 42.51
CA ARG A 84 -45.53 24.51 43.51
C ARG A 84 -44.65 24.14 44.73
N ASN A 85 -44.74 22.90 45.18
CA ASN A 85 -43.99 22.43 46.36
C ASN A 85 -42.47 22.40 46.15
N ILE A 86 -42.02 22.42 44.89
CA ILE A 86 -40.60 22.44 44.50
C ILE A 86 -40.16 23.80 43.93
N GLY A 87 -41.01 24.84 44.06
CA GLY A 87 -40.62 26.22 43.77
C GLY A 87 -41.31 26.87 42.57
N CYS A 88 -42.18 26.16 41.84
CA CYS A 88 -42.93 26.80 40.76
C CYS A 88 -43.96 27.79 41.32
N VAL A 89 -43.78 29.08 41.03
CA VAL A 89 -44.70 30.15 41.47
C VAL A 89 -45.83 30.43 40.47
N TRP A 90 -45.90 29.67 39.37
CA TRP A 90 -46.89 29.90 38.32
C TRP A 90 -48.31 29.69 38.83
N GLN A 91 -49.15 30.67 38.53
CA GLN A 91 -50.59 30.66 38.75
C GLN A 91 -51.27 31.17 37.48
N GLY A 92 -52.39 30.58 37.13
CA GLY A 92 -53.11 30.92 35.93
C GLY A 92 -54.44 30.21 35.85
N THR A 93 -55.03 30.18 34.66
CA THR A 93 -56.29 29.47 34.45
C THR A 93 -56.05 27.99 34.16
N TYR A 94 -57.03 27.13 34.48
CA TYR A 94 -56.95 25.69 34.21
C TYR A 94 -56.61 25.37 32.75
N ASN A 95 -57.12 26.16 31.79
CA ASN A 95 -56.82 25.99 30.36
C ASN A 95 -55.34 26.31 30.00
N GLN A 96 -54.69 27.19 30.76
CA GLN A 96 -53.28 27.54 30.52
C GLN A 96 -52.30 26.56 31.19
N PHE A 97 -52.78 25.76 32.15
CA PHE A 97 -51.93 24.89 32.97
C PHE A 97 -51.18 23.84 32.16
N GLN A 98 -51.82 23.21 31.18
CA GLN A 98 -51.17 22.17 30.37
C GLN A 98 -50.01 22.73 29.54
N ARG A 99 -50.21 23.89 28.90
CA ARG A 99 -49.16 24.57 28.13
C ARG A 99 -48.02 25.03 29.03
N HIS A 100 -48.35 25.56 30.22
CA HIS A 100 -47.33 25.89 31.20
C HIS A 100 -46.49 24.66 31.55
N LEU A 101 -47.12 23.53 31.88
CA LEU A 101 -46.44 22.31 32.29
C LEU A 101 -45.54 21.71 31.19
N SER A 102 -45.96 21.79 29.92
CA SER A 102 -45.19 21.23 28.80
C SER A 102 -44.06 22.12 28.31
N ASP A 103 -44.28 23.43 28.20
CA ASP A 103 -43.42 24.32 27.42
C ASP A 103 -42.71 25.38 28.26
N GLU A 104 -43.23 25.72 29.45
CA GLU A 104 -42.76 26.89 30.23
C GLU A 104 -42.28 26.52 31.64
N CYS A 105 -42.68 25.37 32.17
CA CYS A 105 -42.42 24.98 33.55
C CYS A 105 -41.00 24.48 33.72
N LYS A 106 -40.11 25.39 34.16
CA LYS A 106 -38.71 25.05 34.50
C LYS A 106 -38.56 23.98 35.58
N PHE A 107 -39.62 23.66 36.32
CA PHE A 107 -39.62 22.62 37.36
C PHE A 107 -40.15 21.28 36.86
N GLN A 108 -40.44 21.17 35.57
CA GLN A 108 -40.90 19.92 34.98
C GLN A 108 -39.75 18.91 34.87
N SER A 109 -40.03 17.68 35.28
CA SER A 109 -39.05 16.59 35.31
C SER A 109 -38.94 15.90 33.95
N ILE A 110 -37.82 16.14 33.27
CA ILE A 110 -37.45 15.63 31.95
C ILE A 110 -36.35 14.57 32.05
N GLN A 111 -36.23 13.69 31.05
CA GLN A 111 -35.13 12.71 31.01
C GLN A 111 -33.84 13.37 30.52
N CYS A 112 -32.70 12.96 31.07
CA CYS A 112 -31.40 13.43 30.63
C CYS A 112 -31.14 13.10 29.14
N PRO A 113 -30.69 14.07 28.30
CA PRO A 113 -30.34 13.84 26.90
C PRO A 113 -29.25 12.80 26.67
N HIS A 114 -28.36 12.60 27.65
CA HIS A 114 -27.33 11.56 27.62
C HIS A 114 -27.84 10.18 28.08
N ASN A 115 -29.16 10.06 28.31
CA ASN A 115 -29.83 8.83 28.71
C ASN A 115 -29.20 8.14 29.94
N CYS A 116 -28.74 8.94 30.91
CA CYS A 116 -28.13 8.45 32.15
C CYS A 116 -29.12 7.72 33.09
N GLY A 117 -30.42 7.72 32.76
CA GLY A 117 -31.49 7.11 33.55
C GLY A 117 -32.15 8.06 34.57
N GLU A 118 -31.56 9.22 34.85
CA GLU A 118 -32.14 10.20 35.78
C GLU A 118 -33.21 11.09 35.11
N ARG A 119 -34.21 11.49 35.91
CA ARG A 119 -35.16 12.53 35.53
C ARG A 119 -34.86 13.81 36.31
N ILE A 120 -34.57 14.89 35.60
CA ILE A 120 -34.04 16.14 36.15
C ILE A 120 -35.03 17.25 35.82
N ASN A 121 -35.13 18.24 36.71
CA ASN A 121 -35.94 19.42 36.43
C ASN A 121 -35.24 20.27 35.36
N ASP A 122 -36.00 20.84 34.43
CA ASP A 122 -35.47 21.64 33.32
C ASP A 122 -34.52 22.77 33.79
N CYS A 123 -34.82 23.45 34.90
CA CYS A 123 -33.93 24.48 35.48
C CYS A 123 -32.56 23.96 35.93
N SER A 124 -32.44 22.67 36.22
CA SER A 124 -31.20 22.03 36.68
C SER A 124 -30.59 21.14 35.60
N LEU A 125 -31.17 21.09 34.40
CA LEU A 125 -30.68 20.23 33.33
C LEU A 125 -29.29 20.65 32.87
N ASP A 126 -29.08 21.95 32.62
CA ASP A 126 -27.78 22.47 32.15
C ASP A 126 -26.66 22.15 33.13
N ASP A 127 -26.90 22.40 34.42
CA ASP A 127 -25.93 22.09 35.48
C ASP A 127 -25.67 20.58 35.58
N HIS A 128 -26.72 19.74 35.51
CA HIS A 128 -26.54 18.29 35.46
C HIS A 128 -25.68 17.88 34.27
N VAL A 129 -26.02 18.28 33.04
CA VAL A 129 -25.32 17.84 31.82
C VAL A 129 -23.87 18.32 31.82
N GLN A 130 -23.59 19.52 32.33
CA GLN A 130 -22.25 20.09 32.32
C GLN A 130 -21.35 19.53 33.44
N ASN A 131 -21.89 19.37 34.65
CA ASN A 131 -21.07 19.13 35.84
C ASN A 131 -21.26 17.76 36.49
N HIS A 132 -22.45 17.17 36.40
CA HIS A 132 -22.82 15.99 37.21
C HIS A 132 -23.06 14.70 36.40
N CYS A 133 -23.51 14.82 35.15
CA CYS A 133 -23.86 13.67 34.33
C CYS A 133 -22.63 12.82 34.06
N GLN A 134 -22.66 11.56 34.51
CA GLN A 134 -21.55 10.62 34.32
C GLN A 134 -21.33 10.26 32.84
N TYR A 135 -22.36 10.38 32.01
CA TYR A 135 -22.36 10.06 30.59
C TYR A 135 -22.10 11.28 29.69
N ARG A 136 -21.84 12.46 30.28
CA ARG A 136 -21.44 13.64 29.51
C ARG A 136 -20.10 13.41 28.83
N ILE A 137 -19.94 13.95 27.63
CA ILE A 137 -18.70 13.87 26.87
C ILE A 137 -17.80 15.05 27.24
N ILE A 138 -16.63 14.75 27.79
CA ILE A 138 -15.57 15.71 28.10
C ILE A 138 -14.36 15.45 27.21
N ARG A 139 -13.50 16.47 27.03
CA ARG A 139 -12.24 16.32 26.30
C ARG A 139 -11.12 16.00 27.28
N CYS A 140 -10.26 15.04 26.94
CA CYS A 140 -9.04 14.81 27.70
C CYS A 140 -8.11 16.02 27.55
N GLN A 141 -7.55 16.51 28.67
CA GLN A 141 -6.64 17.65 28.66
C GLN A 141 -5.25 17.35 28.05
N PHE A 142 -4.92 16.08 27.86
CA PHE A 142 -3.63 15.63 27.35
C PHE A 142 -3.68 15.24 25.87
N CYS A 143 -4.66 14.42 25.47
CA CYS A 143 -4.79 13.92 24.09
C CYS A 143 -5.99 14.50 23.30
N GLU A 144 -6.76 15.41 23.90
CA GLU A 144 -7.96 16.06 23.32
C GLU A 144 -9.13 15.13 22.91
N ASN A 145 -8.98 13.82 23.09
CA ASN A 145 -10.02 12.84 22.76
C ASN A 145 -11.32 13.07 23.57
N ARG A 146 -12.45 12.77 22.94
CA ARG A 146 -13.79 12.87 23.52
C ARG A 146 -14.14 11.60 24.29
N ILE A 147 -14.24 11.70 25.61
CA ILE A 147 -14.43 10.57 26.54
C ILE A 147 -15.63 10.84 27.44
N GLU A 148 -16.40 9.82 27.78
CA GLU A 148 -17.44 9.93 28.81
C GLU A 148 -16.83 10.20 30.18
N ALA A 149 -17.41 11.10 30.99
CA ALA A 149 -16.86 11.48 32.29
C ALA A 149 -16.59 10.28 33.22
N ARG A 150 -17.47 9.26 33.23
CA ARG A 150 -17.28 8.00 33.98
C ARG A 150 -16.04 7.18 33.61
N ASN A 151 -15.54 7.32 32.37
CA ASN A 151 -14.42 6.53 31.86
C ASN A 151 -13.11 7.34 31.85
N MET A 152 -13.08 8.55 32.41
CA MET A 152 -11.90 9.41 32.36
C MET A 152 -10.73 8.84 33.19
N GLU A 153 -11.01 8.25 34.35
CA GLU A 153 -9.96 7.60 35.18
C GLU A 153 -9.29 6.44 34.43
N SER A 154 -10.07 5.52 33.87
CA SER A 154 -9.54 4.39 33.10
C SER A 154 -8.88 4.82 31.79
N HIS A 155 -9.28 5.96 31.23
CA HIS A 155 -8.60 6.59 30.10
C HIS A 155 -7.21 7.09 30.47
N TRP A 156 -7.00 7.72 31.64
CA TRP A 156 -5.67 8.21 32.06
C TRP A 156 -4.62 7.10 32.14
N ASP A 157 -5.03 5.90 32.55
CA ASP A 157 -4.16 4.72 32.59
C ASP A 157 -3.65 4.29 31.20
N GLN A 158 -4.39 4.66 30.14
CA GLN A 158 -4.15 4.22 28.76
C GLN A 158 -3.87 5.38 27.80
N CYS A 159 -3.87 6.62 28.29
CA CYS A 159 -3.67 7.81 27.47
C CYS A 159 -2.18 7.99 27.17
N ASP A 160 -1.82 7.94 25.88
CA ASP A 160 -0.44 8.07 25.42
C ASP A 160 0.18 9.44 25.72
N GLU A 161 -0.64 10.50 25.75
CA GLU A 161 -0.18 11.85 26.07
C GLU A 161 -0.19 12.14 27.57
N PHE A 162 -0.66 11.20 28.41
CA PHE A 162 -0.65 11.38 29.85
C PHE A 162 0.81 11.39 30.36
N PRO A 163 1.22 12.44 31.11
CA PRO A 163 2.56 12.51 31.69
C PRO A 163 2.75 11.42 32.74
N VAL A 164 3.80 10.61 32.57
CA VAL A 164 4.20 9.58 33.53
C VAL A 164 5.61 9.84 33.99
N GLN A 165 5.87 9.52 35.26
CA GLN A 165 7.20 9.56 35.84
C GLN A 165 8.06 8.46 35.22
N CYS A 166 9.31 8.80 34.87
CA CYS A 166 10.26 7.82 34.35
C CYS A 166 10.51 6.72 35.40
N PRO A 167 10.44 5.42 35.04
CA PRO A 167 10.60 4.33 36.00
C PRO A 167 12.05 4.07 36.41
N ILE A 168 13.02 4.70 35.73
CA ILE A 168 14.44 4.50 35.99
C ILE A 168 14.88 5.28 37.23
N ASP A 169 14.48 6.54 37.33
CA ASP A 169 14.80 7.41 38.45
C ASP A 169 13.69 8.45 38.62
N HIS A 170 13.24 8.66 39.86
CA HIS A 170 12.17 9.60 40.20
C HIS A 170 12.61 11.08 40.09
N GLU A 171 13.91 11.35 40.03
CA GLU A 171 14.48 12.69 39.76
C GLU A 171 14.62 12.97 38.25
N CYS A 172 14.15 12.06 37.39
CA CYS A 172 14.08 12.24 35.94
C CYS A 172 12.82 13.00 35.52
N ASP A 173 12.75 13.36 34.23
CA ASP A 173 11.63 14.13 33.67
C ASP A 173 10.32 13.33 33.62
N GLU A 174 9.19 14.05 33.70
CA GLU A 174 7.89 13.53 33.30
C GLU A 174 7.81 13.44 31.78
N VAL A 175 7.41 12.28 31.28
CA VAL A 175 7.38 11.99 29.83
C VAL A 175 5.97 11.52 29.46
N PRO A 176 5.41 11.94 28.31
CA PRO A 176 4.19 11.34 27.79
C PRO A 176 4.33 9.81 27.69
N ARG A 177 3.34 9.06 28.19
CA ARG A 177 3.33 7.59 28.25
C ARG A 177 3.76 6.94 26.93
N GLY A 178 3.21 7.41 25.80
CA GLY A 178 3.51 6.88 24.47
C GLY A 178 4.96 7.11 24.02
N LYS A 179 5.67 8.07 24.62
CA LYS A 179 7.07 8.40 24.32
C LYS A 179 8.06 7.88 25.37
N LEU A 180 7.57 7.20 26.41
CA LEU A 180 8.40 6.74 27.53
C LEU A 180 9.53 5.81 27.06
N GLN A 181 9.24 4.89 26.14
CA GLN A 181 10.24 3.95 25.64
C GLN A 181 11.35 4.66 24.84
N GLU A 182 10.97 5.57 23.94
CA GLU A 182 11.93 6.38 23.17
C GLU A 182 12.83 7.21 24.09
N HIS A 183 12.26 7.79 25.15
CA HIS A 183 13.01 8.49 26.18
C HIS A 183 14.04 7.57 26.84
N ILE A 184 13.65 6.39 27.34
CA ILE A 184 14.57 5.45 27.98
C ILE A 184 15.70 5.04 27.03
N ASP A 185 15.38 4.74 25.77
CA ASP A 185 16.34 4.20 24.80
C ASP A 185 17.35 5.24 24.32
N SER A 186 16.99 6.52 24.25
CA SER A 186 17.82 7.53 23.58
C SER A 186 18.13 8.78 24.39
N GLN A 187 17.30 9.16 25.37
CA GLN A 187 17.35 10.47 26.03
C GLN A 187 17.66 10.40 27.52
N CYS A 188 17.15 9.38 28.22
CA CYS A 188 17.26 9.22 29.66
C CYS A 188 18.74 9.21 30.08
N GLN A 189 19.13 10.14 30.96
CA GLN A 189 20.50 10.26 31.43
C GLN A 189 20.84 9.23 32.52
N TYR A 190 19.83 8.74 33.24
CA TYR A 190 19.98 7.80 34.35
C TYR A 190 19.96 6.32 33.90
N VAL A 191 19.50 6.04 32.68
CA VAL A 191 19.49 4.67 32.15
C VAL A 191 20.90 4.10 32.04
N ILE A 192 21.09 2.88 32.53
CA ILE A 192 22.37 2.19 32.49
C ILE A 192 22.59 1.59 31.10
N VAL A 193 23.58 2.11 30.38
CA VAL A 193 23.94 1.70 29.03
C VAL A 193 25.37 1.17 28.95
N ASP A 194 25.60 0.29 27.99
CA ASP A 194 26.93 -0.21 27.67
C ASP A 194 27.72 0.82 26.83
N CYS A 195 29.05 0.78 26.95
CA CYS A 195 29.93 1.56 26.11
C CYS A 195 29.71 1.19 24.62
N PRO A 196 29.69 2.16 23.68
CA PRO A 196 29.61 1.86 22.25
C PRO A 196 30.69 0.90 21.72
N PHE A 197 31.85 0.85 22.37
CA PHE A 197 32.95 -0.07 22.05
C PHE A 197 32.82 -1.45 22.74
N GLN A 198 31.67 -1.79 23.32
CA GLN A 198 31.47 -3.07 24.03
C GLN A 198 31.74 -4.28 23.13
N LYS A 199 31.20 -4.27 21.90
CA LYS A 199 31.41 -5.36 20.93
C LYS A 199 32.88 -5.49 20.50
N ASP A 200 33.65 -4.42 20.69
CA ASP A 200 35.06 -4.35 20.29
C ASP A 200 36.01 -4.58 21.48
N GLY A 201 35.49 -4.70 22.71
CA GLY A 201 36.25 -5.11 23.90
C GLY A 201 36.14 -4.19 25.13
N CYS A 202 35.39 -3.09 25.08
CA CYS A 202 35.21 -2.21 26.24
C CYS A 202 34.01 -2.64 27.10
N ASN A 203 34.26 -3.32 28.23
CA ASN A 203 33.20 -3.83 29.11
C ASN A 203 32.59 -2.78 30.06
N TYR A 204 32.80 -1.49 29.81
CA TYR A 204 32.29 -0.44 30.69
C TYR A 204 30.78 -0.25 30.51
N ARG A 205 30.06 -0.18 31.63
CA ARG A 205 28.61 0.02 31.70
C ARG A 205 28.30 1.01 32.82
N ALA A 206 27.50 2.04 32.53
CA ALA A 206 27.15 3.10 33.48
C ALA A 206 25.90 3.87 33.01
N GLU A 207 25.40 4.76 33.86
CA GLU A 207 24.40 5.77 33.48
C GLU A 207 24.84 6.54 32.23
N ARG A 208 23.91 6.77 31.29
CA ARG A 208 24.18 7.51 30.04
C ARG A 208 24.83 8.87 30.29
N GLY A 209 24.37 9.61 31.30
CA GLY A 209 24.92 10.92 31.67
C GLY A 209 26.39 10.87 32.13
N SER A 210 26.80 9.74 32.71
CA SER A 210 28.17 9.50 33.16
C SER A 210 29.12 9.05 32.03
N MET A 211 28.60 8.67 30.87
CA MET A 211 29.40 8.16 29.75
C MET A 211 30.43 9.17 29.21
N LYS A 212 30.13 10.48 29.30
CA LYS A 212 31.08 11.55 28.93
C LYS A 212 32.37 11.49 29.76
N LYS A 213 32.28 11.13 31.05
CA LYS A 213 33.45 11.01 31.93
C LYS A 213 34.27 9.78 31.55
N HIS A 214 33.60 8.66 31.26
CA HIS A 214 34.25 7.44 30.75
C HIS A 214 35.03 7.71 29.46
N PHE A 215 34.41 8.33 28.46
CA PHE A 215 35.08 8.62 27.19
C PHE A 215 36.35 9.47 27.34
N ARG A 216 36.37 10.42 28.28
CA ARG A 216 37.57 11.21 28.56
C ARG A 216 38.66 10.40 29.24
N LYS A 217 38.30 9.52 30.17
CA LYS A 217 39.25 8.70 30.93
C LYS A 217 39.84 7.57 30.07
N ASP A 218 39.04 6.99 29.19
CA ASP A 218 39.39 5.77 28.43
C ASP A 218 39.65 6.02 26.93
N ALA A 219 39.85 7.29 26.54
CA ALA A 219 40.04 7.70 25.14
C ALA A 219 41.15 6.92 24.42
N ILE A 220 42.29 6.69 25.10
CA ILE A 220 43.43 5.97 24.52
C ILE A 220 43.07 4.50 24.23
N ASN A 221 42.38 3.83 25.15
CA ASN A 221 41.93 2.45 24.95
C ASN A 221 40.95 2.36 23.79
N HIS A 222 39.98 3.29 23.69
CA HIS A 222 39.07 3.34 22.55
C HIS A 222 39.79 3.63 21.22
N LEU A 223 40.85 4.44 21.20
CA LEU A 223 41.66 4.65 19.99
C LEU A 223 42.43 3.39 19.57
N ILE A 224 42.90 2.59 20.53
CA ILE A 224 43.54 1.29 20.25
C ILE A 224 42.52 0.31 19.65
N LEU A 225 41.31 0.25 20.23
CA LEU A 225 40.22 -0.55 19.67
C LEU A 225 39.85 -0.08 18.27
N LEU A 226 39.72 1.23 18.05
CA LEU A 226 39.42 1.78 16.72
C LEU A 226 40.51 1.41 15.70
N LYS A 227 41.79 1.50 16.07
CA LYS A 227 42.89 1.08 15.22
C LYS A 227 42.79 -0.41 14.86
N SER A 228 42.54 -1.29 15.83
CA SER A 228 42.44 -2.73 15.56
C SER A 228 41.25 -3.07 14.65
N LEU A 229 40.14 -2.33 14.75
CA LEU A 229 39.02 -2.43 13.82
C LEU A 229 39.40 -2.01 12.40
N LEU A 230 40.12 -0.90 12.25
CA LEU A 230 40.60 -0.42 10.95
C LEU A 230 41.59 -1.39 10.31
N ASP A 231 42.52 -1.94 11.08
CA ASP A 231 43.49 -2.94 10.60
C ASP A 231 42.75 -4.19 10.10
N ARG A 232 41.80 -4.73 10.89
CA ARG A 232 40.97 -5.87 10.49
C ARG A 232 40.11 -5.59 9.26
N GLN A 233 39.60 -4.36 9.11
CA GLN A 233 38.83 -3.96 7.94
C GLN A 233 39.71 -3.89 6.70
N ARG A 234 40.93 -3.37 6.82
CA ARG A 234 41.93 -3.34 5.75
C ARG A 234 42.28 -4.75 5.28
N ASP A 235 42.49 -5.69 6.21
CA ASP A 235 42.77 -7.09 5.87
C ASP A 235 41.63 -7.74 5.10
N LYS A 236 40.37 -7.49 5.52
CA LYS A 236 39.19 -7.99 4.80
C LYS A 236 39.10 -7.44 3.38
N VAL A 237 39.38 -6.15 3.18
CA VAL A 237 39.38 -5.54 1.85
C VAL A 237 40.48 -6.15 0.97
N ALA A 238 41.68 -6.35 1.51
CA ALA A 238 42.77 -6.99 0.79
C ALA A 238 42.39 -8.41 0.36
N GLN A 239 41.81 -9.21 1.27
CA GLN A 239 41.33 -10.56 0.96
C GLN A 239 40.23 -10.55 -0.13
N GLN A 240 39.30 -9.61 -0.07
CA GLN A 240 38.28 -9.47 -1.11
C GLN A 240 38.88 -9.13 -2.48
N HIS A 241 39.89 -8.26 -2.53
CA HIS A 241 40.57 -7.93 -3.78
C HIS A 241 41.27 -9.15 -4.39
N GLU A 242 41.90 -10.00 -3.58
CA GLU A 242 42.51 -11.26 -4.06
C GLU A 242 41.47 -12.21 -4.65
N ILE A 243 40.32 -12.39 -3.98
CA ILE A 243 39.22 -13.23 -4.47
C ILE A 243 38.68 -12.70 -5.80
N ILE A 244 38.47 -11.39 -5.91
CA ILE A 244 37.99 -10.75 -7.13
C ILE A 244 38.99 -10.97 -8.27
N ALA A 245 40.28 -10.77 -8.03
CA ALA A 245 41.32 -10.98 -9.03
C ALA A 245 41.31 -12.42 -9.58
N GLU A 246 41.19 -13.42 -8.70
CA GLU A 246 41.12 -14.83 -9.08
C GLU A 246 39.82 -15.15 -9.85
N GLN A 247 38.68 -14.59 -9.45
CA GLN A 247 37.42 -14.74 -10.18
C GLN A 247 37.49 -14.11 -11.58
N CYS A 248 38.08 -12.91 -11.71
CA CYS A 248 38.30 -12.27 -13.00
C CYS A 248 39.15 -13.15 -13.93
N LYS A 249 40.21 -13.78 -13.42
CA LYS A 249 41.04 -14.72 -14.18
C LYS A 249 40.23 -15.91 -14.70
N LYS A 250 39.43 -16.55 -13.84
CA LYS A 250 38.53 -17.66 -14.22
C LYS A 250 37.51 -17.23 -15.28
N ILE A 251 36.93 -16.05 -15.15
CA ILE A 251 36.00 -15.50 -16.15
C ILE A 251 36.71 -15.30 -17.49
N MET A 252 37.95 -14.79 -17.51
CA MET A 252 38.72 -14.63 -18.75
C MET A 252 39.01 -15.98 -19.41
N GLU A 253 39.39 -17.00 -18.63
CA GLU A 253 39.63 -18.36 -19.14
C GLU A 253 38.34 -18.98 -19.71
N LEU A 254 37.22 -18.84 -19.00
CA LEU A 254 35.90 -19.29 -19.49
C LEU A 254 35.51 -18.58 -20.79
N LYS A 255 35.65 -17.24 -20.86
CA LYS A 255 35.38 -16.48 -22.08
C LYS A 255 36.21 -16.97 -23.26
N LYS A 256 37.50 -17.25 -23.05
CA LYS A 256 38.38 -17.82 -24.09
C LYS A 256 37.92 -19.21 -24.54
N SER A 257 37.44 -20.03 -23.61
CA SER A 257 36.92 -21.38 -23.93
C SER A 257 35.58 -21.36 -24.69
N MET A 258 34.86 -20.23 -24.65
CA MET A 258 33.56 -20.02 -25.28
C MET A 258 33.65 -19.22 -26.59
N ASP A 259 34.83 -18.85 -27.07
CA ASP A 259 34.96 -18.13 -28.34
C ASP A 259 34.65 -19.07 -29.51
N THR A 260 33.45 -18.92 -30.09
CA THR A 260 32.95 -19.69 -31.23
C THR A 260 33.24 -19.00 -32.57
N SER A 261 34.24 -18.11 -32.59
CA SER A 261 34.61 -17.36 -33.79
C SER A 261 35.88 -17.89 -34.46
N TYR A 262 35.86 -17.91 -35.79
CA TYR A 262 37.01 -18.23 -36.64
C TYR A 262 37.45 -16.99 -37.40
N VAL A 263 38.71 -16.61 -37.30
CA VAL A 263 39.27 -15.47 -38.04
C VAL A 263 40.11 -15.97 -39.21
N TRP A 264 39.63 -15.72 -40.42
CA TRP A 264 40.32 -16.06 -41.65
C TRP A 264 41.15 -14.88 -42.14
N ARG A 265 42.47 -15.05 -42.14
CA ARG A 265 43.43 -14.12 -42.72
C ARG A 265 43.74 -14.49 -44.16
N ILE A 266 43.40 -13.62 -45.10
CA ILE A 266 43.68 -13.81 -46.53
C ILE A 266 44.74 -12.81 -46.96
N ASN A 267 45.98 -13.29 -47.12
CA ASN A 267 47.07 -12.48 -47.65
C ASN A 267 47.02 -12.40 -49.18
N LYS A 268 47.60 -11.33 -49.72
CA LYS A 268 47.68 -11.04 -51.16
C LYS A 268 46.30 -10.96 -51.80
N PHE A 269 45.36 -10.30 -51.12
CA PHE A 269 43.95 -10.30 -51.52
C PHE A 269 43.73 -9.61 -52.87
N SER A 270 44.35 -8.46 -53.10
CA SER A 270 44.25 -7.72 -54.36
C SER A 270 44.79 -8.56 -55.53
N GLN A 271 45.90 -9.29 -55.33
CA GLN A 271 46.41 -10.22 -56.34
C GLN A 271 45.42 -11.36 -56.62
N LYS A 272 44.84 -11.97 -55.57
CA LYS A 272 43.85 -13.04 -55.72
C LYS A 272 42.57 -12.56 -56.41
N LEU A 273 42.14 -11.33 -56.13
CA LEU A 273 41.02 -10.68 -56.80
C LEU A 273 41.31 -10.47 -58.29
N ASP A 274 42.50 -9.97 -58.62
CA ASP A 274 42.90 -9.74 -60.01
C ASP A 274 43.01 -11.05 -60.81
N ASN A 275 43.60 -12.10 -60.21
CA ASN A 275 43.65 -13.43 -60.80
C ASN A 275 42.25 -14.00 -61.07
N ALA A 276 41.31 -13.80 -60.13
CA ALA A 276 39.92 -14.25 -60.27
C ALA A 276 39.13 -13.49 -61.34
N ARG A 277 39.58 -12.29 -61.77
CA ARG A 277 38.99 -11.55 -62.90
C ARG A 277 39.42 -12.12 -64.25
N HIS A 278 40.66 -12.60 -64.35
CA HIS A 278 41.28 -12.97 -65.62
C HIS A 278 41.31 -14.49 -65.90
N SER A 279 41.18 -15.34 -64.88
CA SER A 279 41.27 -16.80 -65.02
C SER A 279 40.17 -17.55 -64.25
N LYS A 280 39.45 -18.44 -64.93
CA LYS A 280 38.43 -19.31 -64.30
C LYS A 280 38.99 -20.28 -63.26
N SER A 281 40.24 -20.76 -63.44
CA SER A 281 40.83 -21.81 -62.60
C SER A 281 41.27 -21.37 -61.19
N HIS A 282 41.23 -20.07 -60.87
CA HIS A 282 41.69 -19.52 -59.57
C HIS A 282 40.62 -18.63 -58.91
N SER A 283 39.35 -18.94 -59.14
CA SER A 283 38.22 -18.08 -58.74
C SER A 283 37.76 -18.26 -57.29
N ILE A 284 38.23 -19.30 -56.58
CA ILE A 284 37.74 -19.70 -55.26
C ILE A 284 38.90 -19.82 -54.28
N LEU A 285 38.74 -19.22 -53.10
CA LEU A 285 39.60 -19.40 -51.94
C LEU A 285 38.87 -20.27 -50.93
N ILE A 286 39.56 -21.21 -50.29
CA ILE A 286 39.01 -22.11 -49.28
C ILE A 286 39.83 -21.93 -47.99
N SER A 287 39.17 -21.81 -46.85
CA SER A 287 39.83 -21.71 -45.55
C SER A 287 40.27 -23.07 -45.03
N ASP A 288 41.15 -23.08 -44.03
CA ASP A 288 41.36 -24.28 -43.22
C ASP A 288 40.03 -24.67 -42.54
N PRO A 289 39.77 -25.98 -42.32
CA PRO A 289 38.62 -26.41 -41.53
C PRO A 289 38.67 -25.86 -40.11
N PHE A 290 37.51 -25.47 -39.60
CA PHE A 290 37.32 -24.97 -38.23
C PHE A 290 36.06 -25.57 -37.61
N TYR A 291 35.94 -25.45 -36.29
CA TYR A 291 34.83 -26.03 -35.55
C TYR A 291 33.96 -24.93 -34.94
N SER A 292 32.66 -25.16 -34.88
CA SER A 292 31.72 -24.24 -34.23
C SER A 292 31.96 -24.04 -32.73
N HIS A 293 32.51 -25.05 -32.06
CA HIS A 293 32.97 -25.06 -30.67
C HIS A 293 33.89 -26.27 -30.48
N ARG A 294 34.50 -26.44 -29.30
CA ARG A 294 35.56 -27.44 -29.04
C ARG A 294 35.27 -28.88 -29.53
N HIS A 295 34.01 -29.31 -29.54
CA HIS A 295 33.57 -30.60 -30.07
C HIS A 295 32.33 -30.44 -30.98
N GLY A 296 32.34 -29.39 -31.80
CA GLY A 296 31.19 -28.95 -32.59
C GLY A 296 31.17 -29.44 -34.04
N TYR A 297 30.24 -28.89 -34.82
CA TYR A 297 30.22 -29.06 -36.28
C TYR A 297 31.55 -28.62 -36.88
N LYS A 298 32.04 -29.38 -37.87
CA LYS A 298 33.23 -29.06 -38.66
C LYS A 298 32.81 -28.30 -39.92
N LEU A 299 33.44 -27.17 -40.19
CA LEU A 299 33.10 -26.28 -41.29
C LEU A 299 34.36 -25.81 -42.04
N CYS A 300 34.20 -25.33 -43.26
CA CYS A 300 35.21 -24.49 -43.92
C CYS A 300 34.52 -23.35 -44.66
N ALA A 301 35.23 -22.23 -44.83
CA ALA A 301 34.73 -21.07 -45.55
C ALA A 301 35.23 -21.06 -46.99
N LEU A 302 34.42 -20.52 -47.89
CA LEU A 302 34.73 -20.33 -49.29
C LEU A 302 34.51 -18.88 -49.65
N MET A 303 35.42 -18.33 -50.43
CA MET A 303 35.32 -16.96 -50.91
C MET A 303 35.56 -16.91 -52.41
N TYR A 304 34.71 -16.16 -53.09
CA TYR A 304 34.89 -15.81 -54.49
C TYR A 304 35.25 -14.32 -54.52
N PRO A 305 36.54 -13.95 -54.64
CA PRO A 305 36.95 -12.55 -54.61
C PRO A 305 36.25 -11.73 -55.69
N ASN A 306 36.12 -12.28 -56.90
CA ASN A 306 35.44 -11.63 -58.01
C ASN A 306 33.93 -11.97 -58.09
N GLY A 307 33.36 -12.51 -57.02
CA GLY A 307 31.94 -12.79 -56.89
C GLY A 307 31.47 -14.02 -57.66
N ASP A 308 30.36 -14.58 -57.20
CA ASP A 308 29.64 -15.69 -57.80
C ASP A 308 28.13 -15.39 -57.87
N GLY A 309 27.40 -16.10 -58.73
CA GLY A 309 25.96 -15.90 -58.92
C GLY A 309 25.59 -14.43 -59.21
N ASN A 310 24.66 -13.89 -58.42
CA ASN A 310 24.15 -12.52 -58.58
C ASN A 310 25.19 -11.42 -58.30
N GLY A 311 26.23 -11.71 -57.51
CA GLY A 311 27.29 -10.76 -57.17
C GLY A 311 28.51 -10.83 -58.09
N LYS A 312 28.46 -11.67 -59.14
CA LYS A 312 29.58 -11.89 -60.04
C LYS A 312 30.10 -10.57 -60.63
N SER A 313 31.42 -10.43 -60.60
CA SER A 313 32.19 -9.27 -61.07
C SER A 313 31.94 -7.94 -60.35
N THR A 314 31.08 -7.91 -59.33
CA THR A 314 30.69 -6.67 -58.64
C THR A 314 30.87 -6.74 -57.12
N HIS A 315 30.85 -7.95 -56.56
CA HIS A 315 30.95 -8.21 -55.13
C HIS A 315 32.01 -9.27 -54.83
N VAL A 316 32.43 -9.34 -53.57
CA VAL A 316 33.01 -10.55 -53.00
C VAL A 316 31.85 -11.41 -52.51
N SER A 317 31.87 -12.70 -52.84
CA SER A 317 30.90 -13.66 -52.30
C SER A 317 31.57 -14.53 -51.24
N ILE A 318 30.82 -14.92 -50.22
CA ILE A 318 31.30 -15.76 -49.13
C ILE A 318 30.28 -16.83 -48.76
N PHE A 319 30.77 -18.05 -48.53
CA PHE A 319 29.96 -19.20 -48.18
C PHE A 319 30.66 -20.08 -47.14
N VAL A 320 29.93 -21.02 -46.57
CA VAL A 320 30.44 -22.06 -45.66
C VAL A 320 29.94 -23.42 -46.09
N HIS A 321 30.81 -24.42 -46.02
CA HIS A 321 30.44 -25.84 -46.09
C HIS A 321 30.35 -26.43 -44.68
N LEU A 322 29.33 -27.27 -44.46
CA LEU A 322 29.38 -28.27 -43.39
C LEU A 322 30.16 -29.47 -43.90
N LEU A 323 31.22 -29.82 -43.18
CA LEU A 323 32.07 -30.96 -43.44
C LEU A 323 31.68 -32.11 -42.52
N LYS A 324 31.90 -33.35 -42.97
CA LYS A 324 31.77 -34.53 -42.12
C LYS A 324 32.74 -34.42 -40.94
N GLY A 325 32.18 -34.35 -39.74
CA GLY A 325 32.90 -34.15 -38.49
C GLY A 325 33.06 -35.44 -37.69
N GLU A 326 34.08 -35.47 -36.84
CA GLU A 326 34.32 -36.58 -35.91
C GLU A 326 33.23 -36.68 -34.82
N TYR A 327 32.54 -35.57 -34.55
CA TYR A 327 31.52 -35.44 -33.51
C TYR A 327 30.09 -35.51 -34.04
N ASP A 328 29.88 -35.75 -35.33
CA ASP A 328 28.54 -35.71 -35.96
C ASP A 328 27.53 -36.68 -35.33
N GLY A 329 28.00 -37.73 -34.64
CA GLY A 329 27.16 -38.69 -33.92
C GLY A 329 26.56 -38.17 -32.61
N VAL A 330 27.11 -37.10 -32.02
CA VAL A 330 26.62 -36.50 -30.76
C VAL A 330 26.04 -35.10 -30.95
N LEU A 331 26.13 -34.55 -32.16
CA LEU A 331 25.59 -33.24 -32.50
C LEU A 331 24.12 -33.32 -32.90
N SER A 332 23.37 -32.26 -32.61
CA SER A 332 22.00 -32.10 -33.10
C SER A 332 21.97 -31.92 -34.62
N TRP A 333 20.94 -32.40 -35.29
CA TRP A 333 20.73 -32.17 -36.71
C TRP A 333 19.26 -31.88 -36.97
N PRO A 334 18.91 -30.99 -37.92
CA PRO A 334 19.80 -30.26 -38.85
C PRO A 334 20.67 -29.18 -38.18
N TYR A 335 21.61 -28.60 -38.92
CA TYR A 335 22.45 -27.50 -38.46
C TYR A 335 21.61 -26.22 -38.26
N GLU A 336 21.68 -25.64 -37.06
CA GLU A 336 20.82 -24.52 -36.63
C GLU A 336 21.61 -23.28 -36.15
N HIS A 337 22.94 -23.31 -36.17
CA HIS A 337 23.71 -22.18 -35.65
C HIS A 337 23.61 -20.96 -36.58
N LYS A 338 23.27 -19.81 -36.00
CA LYS A 338 23.36 -18.52 -36.68
C LYS A 338 24.82 -18.28 -37.07
N THR A 339 25.05 -18.15 -38.37
CA THR A 339 26.37 -17.98 -38.96
C THR A 339 26.52 -16.54 -39.41
N THR A 340 27.43 -15.79 -38.78
CA THR A 340 27.68 -14.38 -39.10
C THR A 340 29.06 -14.23 -39.70
N PHE A 341 29.14 -13.61 -40.88
CA PHE A 341 30.36 -13.21 -41.54
C PHE A 341 30.61 -11.74 -41.27
N GLU A 342 31.77 -11.40 -40.74
CA GLU A 342 32.17 -10.01 -40.46
C GLU A 342 33.46 -9.70 -41.20
N LEU A 343 33.40 -8.79 -42.16
CA LEU A 343 34.58 -8.20 -42.76
C LEU A 343 35.14 -7.14 -41.82
N VAL A 344 36.39 -7.32 -41.40
CA VAL A 344 37.03 -6.47 -40.39
C VAL A 344 37.56 -5.19 -41.01
N ASP A 345 37.16 -4.04 -40.46
CA ASP A 345 37.82 -2.76 -40.69
C ASP A 345 39.14 -2.72 -39.89
N GLN A 346 40.26 -2.48 -40.58
CA GLN A 346 41.61 -2.55 -40.02
C GLN A 346 42.15 -1.17 -39.62
N SER A 347 41.27 -0.21 -39.34
CA SER A 347 41.62 1.10 -38.78
C SER A 347 42.40 0.98 -37.47
N ASP A 348 43.39 1.86 -37.27
CA ASP A 348 44.37 1.73 -36.18
C ASP A 348 43.71 1.92 -34.81
N ASN A 349 42.77 2.85 -34.72
CA ASN A 349 41.90 3.03 -33.56
C ASN A 349 40.70 2.08 -33.64
N VAL A 350 40.47 1.29 -32.58
CA VAL A 350 39.41 0.27 -32.54
C VAL A 350 38.03 0.91 -32.51
N SER A 351 37.85 2.10 -31.92
CA SER A 351 36.55 2.79 -31.86
C SER A 351 36.04 3.24 -33.22
N ASP A 352 36.94 3.42 -34.19
CA ASP A 352 36.63 3.99 -35.50
C ASP A 352 36.36 2.88 -36.55
N ARG A 353 36.48 1.61 -36.14
CA ARG A 353 36.26 0.45 -37.00
C ARG A 353 34.78 0.23 -37.23
N GLU A 354 34.39 0.16 -38.49
CA GLU A 354 33.04 -0.24 -38.88
C GLU A 354 33.10 -1.53 -39.71
N ASN A 355 32.93 -2.67 -39.05
CA ASN A 355 32.89 -3.97 -39.71
C ASN A 355 31.62 -4.12 -40.55
N ILE A 356 31.72 -4.85 -41.66
CA ILE A 356 30.55 -5.20 -42.48
C ILE A 356 30.11 -6.61 -42.07
N SER A 357 28.89 -6.73 -41.55
CA SER A 357 28.37 -8.00 -41.06
C SER A 357 27.20 -8.51 -41.90
N TYR A 358 27.20 -9.82 -42.19
CA TYR A 358 26.10 -10.53 -42.82
C TYR A 358 25.81 -11.82 -42.05
N SER A 359 24.56 -12.01 -41.63
CA SER A 359 24.14 -13.17 -40.85
C SER A 359 23.16 -14.06 -41.61
N ILE A 360 23.32 -15.37 -41.45
CA ILE A 360 22.38 -16.39 -41.90
C ILE A 360 21.88 -17.15 -40.67
N ILE A 361 20.56 -17.24 -40.54
CA ILE A 361 19.91 -18.13 -39.59
C ILE A 361 19.39 -19.31 -40.41
N PRO A 362 19.89 -20.55 -40.20
CA PRO A 362 19.39 -21.70 -40.92
C PRO A 362 17.91 -21.95 -40.60
N GLU A 363 17.07 -21.99 -41.62
CA GLU A 363 15.66 -22.37 -41.52
C GLU A 363 15.44 -23.68 -42.27
N TYR A 364 15.34 -24.81 -41.57
CA TYR A 364 15.29 -26.11 -42.23
C TYR A 364 13.97 -26.34 -42.97
N THR A 365 14.06 -26.63 -44.26
CA THR A 365 12.94 -27.00 -45.14
C THR A 365 13.38 -28.11 -46.10
N ALA A 366 12.42 -28.82 -46.71
CA ALA A 366 12.73 -29.85 -47.70
C ALA A 366 13.59 -29.32 -48.88
N ALA A 367 13.44 -28.05 -49.23
CA ALA A 367 14.17 -27.43 -50.35
C ALA A 367 15.65 -27.12 -50.04
N ASN A 368 16.01 -26.93 -48.76
CA ASN A 368 17.34 -26.53 -48.33
C ASN A 368 18.04 -27.57 -47.42
N ALA A 369 17.45 -28.75 -47.26
CA ALA A 369 18.01 -29.88 -46.51
C ALA A 369 19.46 -30.22 -46.94
N LYS A 370 19.75 -30.14 -48.24
CA LYS A 370 21.09 -30.36 -48.83
C LYS A 370 22.22 -29.46 -48.29
N PHE A 371 21.89 -28.36 -47.62
CA PHE A 371 22.86 -27.45 -46.99
C PHE A 371 23.07 -27.78 -45.51
N PHE A 372 22.00 -28.13 -44.78
CA PHE A 372 21.98 -28.16 -43.31
C PHE A 372 21.81 -29.55 -42.69
N SER A 373 21.45 -30.57 -43.47
CA SER A 373 21.35 -31.94 -42.98
C SER A 373 22.69 -32.50 -42.52
N ARG A 374 22.68 -33.60 -41.78
CA ARG A 374 23.90 -34.32 -41.42
C ARG A 374 24.68 -34.74 -42.67
N PRO A 375 25.99 -34.41 -42.80
CA PRO A 375 26.81 -34.83 -43.94
C PRO A 375 26.90 -36.36 -44.06
N GLU A 376 26.46 -36.89 -45.19
CA GLU A 376 26.65 -38.30 -45.56
C GLU A 376 28.02 -38.50 -46.23
N ASN A 377 28.40 -37.53 -47.07
CA ASN A 377 29.67 -37.42 -47.79
C ASN A 377 30.61 -36.40 -47.11
N ASP A 378 31.80 -36.17 -47.68
CA ASP A 378 32.83 -35.29 -47.11
C ASP A 378 32.33 -33.86 -46.81
N ALA A 379 31.40 -33.33 -47.61
CA ALA A 379 30.80 -32.02 -47.41
C ALA A 379 29.36 -31.93 -47.95
N ASN A 380 28.54 -31.09 -47.32
CA ASN A 380 27.26 -30.63 -47.85
C ASN A 380 27.42 -29.57 -48.95
N LEU A 381 26.33 -29.16 -49.59
CA LEU A 381 26.33 -27.93 -50.38
C LEU A 381 26.56 -26.70 -49.49
N SER A 382 27.15 -25.64 -50.06
CA SER A 382 27.50 -24.44 -49.32
C SER A 382 26.33 -23.47 -49.18
N PHE A 383 26.28 -22.75 -48.07
CA PHE A 383 25.33 -21.66 -47.82
C PHE A 383 26.09 -20.38 -47.46
N GLY A 384 25.55 -19.22 -47.83
CA GLY A 384 26.33 -17.97 -47.82
C GLY A 384 25.62 -16.81 -48.51
N SER A 385 26.39 -15.78 -48.82
CA SER A 385 25.94 -14.63 -49.62
C SER A 385 26.74 -14.49 -50.89
N SER A 386 26.03 -14.45 -52.02
CA SER A 386 26.61 -14.07 -53.31
C SER A 386 26.96 -12.59 -53.39
N THR A 387 26.38 -11.73 -52.55
CA THR A 387 26.56 -10.27 -52.57
C THR A 387 27.04 -9.75 -51.21
N PHE A 388 28.00 -10.43 -50.57
CA PHE A 388 28.43 -10.11 -49.20
C PHE A 388 28.95 -8.67 -49.06
N VAL A 389 29.87 -8.25 -49.92
CA VAL A 389 30.37 -6.87 -49.94
C VAL A 389 30.72 -6.45 -51.36
N SER A 390 30.30 -5.25 -51.77
CA SER A 390 30.60 -4.76 -53.12
C SER A 390 32.07 -4.35 -53.25
N HIS A 391 32.66 -4.50 -54.43
CA HIS A 391 34.03 -4.04 -54.69
C HIS A 391 34.20 -2.53 -54.50
N LYS A 392 33.12 -1.75 -54.66
CA LYS A 392 33.12 -0.31 -54.37
C LYS A 392 33.28 -0.06 -52.88
N VAL A 393 32.45 -0.72 -52.05
CA VAL A 393 32.47 -0.55 -50.59
C VAL A 393 33.80 -0.98 -49.97
N LEU A 394 34.51 -1.94 -50.57
CA LEU A 394 35.86 -2.30 -50.13
C LEU A 394 36.87 -1.15 -50.18
N GLN A 395 36.61 -0.11 -50.98
CA GLN A 395 37.46 1.07 -51.11
C GLN A 395 37.10 2.18 -50.12
N ASP A 396 35.94 2.10 -49.46
CA ASP A 396 35.41 3.16 -48.60
C ASP A 396 36.17 3.27 -47.27
N ARG A 397 36.73 2.17 -46.78
CA ARG A 397 37.49 2.10 -45.51
C ARG A 397 38.69 1.16 -45.61
N ARG A 398 39.39 0.96 -44.49
CA ARG A 398 40.57 0.08 -44.39
C ARG A 398 40.20 -1.41 -44.27
N TYR A 399 39.30 -1.89 -45.13
CA TYR A 399 38.95 -3.31 -45.18
C TYR A 399 40.06 -4.18 -45.78
N ILE A 400 40.88 -3.60 -46.66
CA ILE A 400 42.13 -4.19 -47.15
C ILE A 400 43.28 -3.30 -46.66
N LYS A 401 44.15 -3.83 -45.82
CA LYS A 401 45.35 -3.15 -45.33
C LYS A 401 46.53 -4.10 -45.51
N ASP A 402 47.66 -3.59 -46.00
CA ASP A 402 48.86 -4.39 -46.29
C ASP A 402 48.56 -5.63 -47.16
N ASP A 403 47.69 -5.45 -48.15
CA ASP A 403 47.17 -6.49 -49.05
C ASP A 403 46.60 -7.72 -48.31
N THR A 404 46.06 -7.48 -47.11
CA THR A 404 45.48 -8.49 -46.23
C THR A 404 44.00 -8.20 -46.00
N PHE A 405 43.19 -9.25 -46.12
CA PHE A 405 41.75 -9.24 -45.92
C PHE A 405 41.38 -10.17 -44.77
N TYR A 406 40.62 -9.68 -43.79
CA TYR A 406 40.21 -10.44 -42.61
C TYR A 406 38.70 -10.64 -42.59
N VAL A 407 38.28 -11.90 -42.49
CA VAL A 407 36.89 -12.25 -42.22
C VAL A 407 36.81 -13.00 -40.90
N LYS A 408 35.97 -12.51 -40.00
CA LYS A 408 35.58 -13.24 -38.79
C LYS A 408 34.26 -13.95 -39.05
N ILE A 409 34.21 -15.24 -38.76
CA ILE A 409 33.01 -16.07 -38.86
C ILE A 409 32.59 -16.42 -37.44
N VAL A 410 31.44 -15.93 -37.01
CA VAL A 410 30.90 -16.17 -35.66
C VAL A 410 29.76 -17.16 -35.76
N LEU A 411 29.87 -18.26 -35.01
CA LEU A 411 28.88 -19.33 -34.98
C LEU A 411 28.14 -19.29 -33.64
N GLN A 412 26.89 -18.82 -33.65
CA GLN A 412 26.08 -18.68 -32.44
C GLN A 412 25.06 -19.79 -32.38
N ARG A 413 25.02 -20.52 -31.26
CA ARG A 413 23.95 -21.47 -31.00
C ARG A 413 22.66 -20.71 -30.77
N ASN A 414 21.60 -21.06 -31.51
CA ASN A 414 20.26 -20.62 -31.18
C ASN A 414 19.89 -21.31 -29.86
N ILE A 415 19.97 -20.58 -28.75
CA ILE A 415 19.40 -21.01 -27.48
C ILE A 415 17.95 -20.53 -27.53
N SER A 416 17.10 -21.28 -28.22
CA SER A 416 15.65 -21.19 -28.01
C SER A 416 15.41 -21.66 -26.56
N HIS A 417 14.87 -20.77 -25.74
CA HIS A 417 14.41 -21.09 -24.39
C HIS A 417 13.33 -22.18 -24.40
#